data_AF-A0A0Q0AAE7-F1
#
_entry.id   AF-A0A0Q0AAE7-F1
#
_cell.length_a   1.000
_cell.length_b   1.000
_cell.length_c   1.000
_cell.angle_alpha   90.00
_cell.angle_beta   90.00
_cell.angle_gamma   90.00
#
_symmetry.space_group_name_H-M   'P 1'
#
loop_
_entity.id
_entity.type
_entity.pdbx_description
1 polymer ?
#
loop_
_entity_poly.entity_id
_entity_poly.type
_entity_poly.pdbx_seq_one_letter_code
_entity_poly.pdbx_strand_id
1 'polypeptide(L)'
;MSHPAVTVQLAVAAQDLGDARQGLQQTLDYLREQGQPWSFSHVQRIVDDPYVISKIGDLQIRVQVAAALLERAQGLEGSAEQRLIASSEAVIASADALQAVGNTQHELTGQRPSLPVRTGREPLRWHYQIIGNQRLNGVVPPQLQE
;
A
#
# COMPACT_ATOMS: atom_id res chain seq x y z
N MET A 1 13.00 -18.74 14.85
CA MET A 1 11.67 -19.00 14.28
C MET A 1 10.94 -17.66 14.12
N SER A 2 10.26 -17.43 12.99
CA SER A 2 9.46 -16.21 12.78
C SER A 2 8.27 -16.19 13.74
N HIS A 3 8.01 -15.04 14.36
CA HIS A 3 6.84 -14.86 15.24
C HIS A 3 5.56 -14.94 14.39
N PRO A 4 4.49 -15.63 14.82
CA PRO A 4 3.28 -15.84 14.02
C PRO A 4 2.66 -14.53 13.50
N ALA A 5 2.67 -13.47 14.33
CA ALA A 5 2.21 -12.14 13.92
C ALA A 5 2.99 -11.58 12.71
N VAL A 6 4.32 -11.72 12.69
CA VAL A 6 5.17 -11.25 11.59
C VAL A 6 4.82 -11.98 10.29
N THR A 7 4.65 -13.30 10.35
CA THR A 7 4.27 -14.10 9.17
C THR A 7 2.92 -13.66 8.58
N VAL A 8 1.92 -13.42 9.43
CA VAL A 8 0.61 -12.92 8.99
C VAL A 8 0.72 -11.52 8.39
N GLN A 9 1.44 -10.61 9.05
CA GLN A 9 1.64 -9.24 8.57
C GLN A 9 2.32 -9.20 7.20
N LEU A 10 3.38 -10.00 7.00
CA LEU A 10 4.05 -10.09 5.70
C LEU A 10 3.13 -10.62 4.59
N ALA A 11 2.29 -11.62 4.90
CA ALA A 11 1.33 -12.15 3.95
C ALA A 11 0.27 -11.10 3.56
N VAL A 12 -0.26 -10.36 4.53
CA VAL A 12 -1.21 -9.27 4.28
C VAL A 12 -0.58 -8.17 3.43
N ALA A 13 0.64 -7.75 3.78
CA ALA A 13 1.34 -6.70 3.04
C ALA A 13 1.63 -7.11 1.58
N ALA A 14 2.01 -8.37 1.35
CA ALA A 14 2.21 -8.91 0.02
C ALA A 14 0.92 -8.94 -0.82
N GLN A 15 -0.21 -9.32 -0.21
CA GLN A 15 -1.51 -9.32 -0.87
C GLN A 15 -1.97 -7.89 -1.22
N ASP A 16 -1.88 -6.96 -0.28
CA ASP A 16 -2.23 -5.55 -0.52
C ASP A 16 -1.36 -4.93 -1.62
N LEU A 17 -0.06 -5.22 -1.63
CA LEU A 17 0.84 -4.77 -2.70
C LEU A 17 0.50 -5.39 -4.06
N GLY A 18 0.14 -6.68 -4.09
CA GLY A 18 -0.33 -7.36 -5.30
C GLY A 18 -1.56 -6.70 -5.89
N ASP A 19 -2.58 -6.48 -5.06
CA ASP A 19 -3.82 -5.82 -5.46
C ASP A 19 -3.57 -4.36 -5.91
N ALA A 20 -2.68 -3.64 -5.23
CA ALA A 20 -2.33 -2.27 -5.60
C ALA A 20 -1.63 -2.21 -6.98
N ARG A 21 -0.71 -3.13 -7.25
CA ARG A 21 -0.05 -3.26 -8.57
C ARG A 21 -1.05 -3.59 -9.67
N GLN A 22 -1.94 -4.53 -9.40
CA GLN A 22 -2.98 -4.92 -10.35
C GLN A 22 -3.93 -3.75 -10.64
N GLY A 23 -4.41 -3.05 -9.61
CA GLY A 23 -5.28 -1.88 -9.77
C GLY A 23 -4.61 -0.73 -10.52
N LEU A 24 -3.32 -0.48 -10.26
CA LEU A 24 -2.54 0.52 -11.00
C LEU A 24 -2.46 0.13 -12.49
N GLN A 25 -2.13 -1.12 -12.79
CA GLN A 25 -2.04 -1.61 -14.17
C GLN A 25 -3.39 -1.49 -14.89
N GLN A 26 -4.49 -1.92 -14.26
CA GLN A 26 -5.85 -1.77 -14.80
C GLN A 26 -6.20 -0.31 -15.09
N THR A 27 -5.80 0.61 -14.21
CA THR A 27 -6.00 2.05 -14.40
C THR A 27 -5.20 2.57 -15.58
N LEU A 28 -3.94 2.17 -15.73
CA LEU A 28 -3.10 2.54 -16.86
C LEU A 28 -3.68 2.06 -18.19
N ASP A 29 -4.15 0.82 -18.23
CA ASP A 29 -4.73 0.23 -19.45
C ASP A 29 -6.03 0.94 -19.82
N TYR A 30 -6.91 1.20 -18.84
CA TYR A 30 -8.12 1.99 -19.06
C TYR A 30 -7.81 3.38 -19.61
N LEU A 31 -6.85 4.11 -19.03
CA LEU A 31 -6.49 5.45 -19.48
C LEU A 31 -5.97 5.47 -20.93
N ARG A 32 -5.24 4.42 -21.33
CA ARG A 32 -4.69 4.31 -22.70
C ARG A 32 -5.73 3.92 -23.73
N GLU A 33 -6.69 3.07 -23.35
CA GLU A 33 -7.62 2.43 -24.29
C GLU A 33 -8.99 3.11 -24.35
N GLN A 34 -9.47 3.62 -23.21
CA GLN A 34 -10.87 4.02 -23.02
C GLN A 34 -11.03 5.44 -22.44
N GLY A 35 -10.02 5.93 -21.73
CA GLY A 35 -10.11 7.17 -20.96
C GLY A 35 -10.34 8.40 -21.84
N GLN A 36 -11.25 9.27 -21.39
CA GLN A 36 -11.63 10.49 -22.09
C GLN A 36 -11.08 11.71 -21.36
N PRO A 37 -10.48 12.68 -22.07
CA PRO A 37 -10.02 13.92 -21.43
C PRO A 37 -11.21 14.69 -20.86
N TRP A 38 -10.97 15.45 -19.79
CA TRP A 38 -11.97 16.40 -19.30
C TRP A 38 -12.27 17.44 -20.39
N SER A 39 -13.54 17.78 -20.61
CA SER A 39 -13.97 18.62 -21.74
C SER A 39 -13.30 20.00 -21.83
N PHE A 40 -12.74 20.50 -20.72
CA PHE A 40 -12.07 21.79 -20.63
C PHE A 40 -10.55 21.69 -20.44
N SER A 41 -9.97 20.49 -20.54
CA SER A 41 -8.53 20.24 -20.29
C SER A 41 -7.59 20.70 -21.40
N HIS A 42 -8.11 21.21 -22.53
CA HIS A 42 -7.37 21.58 -23.74
C HIS A 42 -6.52 20.46 -24.38
N VAL A 43 -6.51 19.24 -23.82
CA VAL A 43 -5.80 18.09 -24.36
C VAL A 43 -6.74 17.18 -25.16
N GLN A 44 -6.19 16.48 -26.17
CA GLN A 44 -6.98 15.55 -27.00
C GLN A 44 -7.10 14.16 -26.38
N ARG A 45 -6.16 13.77 -25.49
CA ARG A 45 -6.16 12.46 -24.84
C ARG A 45 -5.94 12.65 -23.35
N ILE A 46 -6.63 11.84 -22.54
CA ILE A 46 -6.49 11.89 -21.07
C ILE A 46 -5.05 11.61 -20.61
N VAL A 47 -4.28 10.80 -21.36
CA VAL A 47 -2.89 10.46 -21.05
C VAL A 47 -1.93 11.64 -21.21
N ASP A 48 -2.37 12.72 -21.87
CA ASP A 48 -1.60 13.96 -22.02
C ASP A 48 -1.98 14.99 -20.94
N ASP A 49 -2.99 14.71 -20.10
CA ASP A 49 -3.41 15.61 -19.01
C ASP A 49 -2.36 15.62 -17.88
N PRO A 50 -1.79 16.80 -17.52
CA PRO A 50 -0.73 16.90 -16.53
C PRO A 50 -1.17 16.45 -15.12
N TYR A 51 -2.44 16.57 -14.77
CA TYR A 51 -2.96 16.14 -13.47
C TYR A 51 -3.11 14.62 -13.41
N VAL A 52 -3.49 13.99 -14.53
CA VAL A 52 -3.52 12.53 -14.64
C VAL A 52 -2.12 11.96 -14.57
N ILE A 53 -1.16 12.55 -15.32
CA ILE A 53 0.25 12.17 -15.25
C ILE A 53 0.77 12.27 -13.81
N SER A 54 0.49 13.39 -13.12
CA SER A 54 0.90 13.59 -11.73
C SER A 54 0.32 12.53 -10.79
N LYS A 55 -0.96 12.15 -10.94
CA LYS A 55 -1.59 11.10 -10.13
C LYS A 55 -0.92 9.76 -10.36
N ILE A 56 -0.66 9.37 -11.61
CA ILE A 56 0.03 8.12 -11.93
C ILE A 56 1.45 8.11 -11.33
N GLY A 57 2.16 9.23 -11.38
CA GLY A 57 3.46 9.38 -10.72
C GLY A 57 3.41 9.15 -9.20
N ASP A 58 2.46 9.78 -8.51
CA ASP A 58 2.24 9.58 -7.06
C ASP A 58 1.92 8.12 -6.72
N LEU A 59 1.01 7.48 -7.46
CA LEU A 59 0.67 6.06 -7.26
C LEU A 59 1.88 5.16 -7.47
N GLN A 60 2.67 5.39 -8.52
CA GLN A 60 3.86 4.61 -8.80
C GLN A 60 4.85 4.68 -7.64
N ILE A 61 5.07 5.87 -7.07
CA ILE A 61 5.95 6.04 -5.91
C ILE A 61 5.41 5.31 -4.68
N ARG A 62 4.12 5.43 -4.38
CA ARG A 62 3.50 4.72 -3.23
C ARG A 62 3.66 3.21 -3.34
N VAL A 63 3.42 2.64 -4.53
CA VAL A 63 3.61 1.21 -4.78
C VAL A 63 5.07 0.79 -4.62
N GLN A 64 6.03 1.59 -5.07
CA GLN A 64 7.45 1.29 -4.89
C GLN A 64 7.90 1.39 -3.42
N VAL A 65 7.40 2.38 -2.68
CA VAL A 65 7.66 2.50 -1.23
C VAL A 65 7.12 1.28 -0.49
N ALA A 66 5.88 0.86 -0.79
CA ALA A 66 5.31 -0.36 -0.22
C ALA A 66 6.13 -1.61 -0.56
N ALA A 67 6.60 -1.74 -1.81
CA ALA A 67 7.45 -2.84 -2.24
C ALA A 67 8.79 -2.87 -1.48
N ALA A 68 9.45 -1.72 -1.36
CA ALA A 68 10.73 -1.59 -0.67
C ALA A 68 10.62 -1.91 0.82
N LEU A 69 9.54 -1.48 1.48
CA LEU A 69 9.31 -1.79 2.89
C LEU A 69 8.98 -3.27 3.11
N LEU A 70 8.23 -3.90 2.20
CA LEU A 70 7.98 -5.34 2.25
C LEU A 70 9.27 -6.14 2.04
N GLU A 71 10.07 -5.79 1.04
CA GLU A 71 11.36 -6.44 0.76
C GLU A 71 12.31 -6.31 1.96
N ARG A 72 12.41 -5.10 2.53
CA ARG A 72 13.17 -4.87 3.77
C ARG A 72 12.66 -5.77 4.90
N ALA A 73 11.36 -5.85 5.12
CA ALA A 73 10.79 -6.65 6.20
C ALA A 73 11.02 -8.16 6.02
N GLN A 74 11.02 -8.64 4.77
CA GLN A 74 11.30 -10.05 4.43
C GLN A 74 12.78 -10.42 4.61
N GLY A 75 13.69 -9.50 4.24
CA GLY A 75 15.14 -9.72 4.34
C GLY A 75 15.78 -9.31 5.67
N LEU A 76 15.00 -8.81 6.64
CA LEU A 76 15.56 -8.29 7.88
C LEU A 76 15.99 -9.41 8.83
N GLU A 77 17.29 -9.64 8.89
CA GLU A 77 17.96 -10.38 9.95
C GLU A 77 18.15 -9.45 11.16
N GLY A 78 17.31 -9.58 12.18
CA GLY A 78 17.30 -8.69 13.36
C GLY A 78 16.59 -9.26 14.57
N SER A 79 16.41 -8.47 15.63
CA SER A 79 15.62 -8.86 16.80
C SER A 79 14.15 -9.10 16.44
N ALA A 80 13.42 -9.82 17.30
CA ALA A 80 11.97 -10.03 17.09
C ALA A 80 11.21 -8.69 17.02
N GLU A 81 11.62 -7.72 17.83
CA GLU A 81 11.09 -6.35 17.82
C GLU A 81 11.34 -5.67 16.47
N GLN A 82 12.58 -5.67 15.99
CA GLN A 82 12.94 -5.03 14.71
C GLN A 82 12.14 -5.61 13.54
N ARG A 83 11.97 -6.95 13.52
CA ARG A 83 11.17 -7.62 12.49
C ARG A 83 9.69 -7.26 12.58
N LEU A 84 9.12 -7.16 13.78
CA LEU A 84 7.71 -6.80 13.98
C LEU A 84 7.42 -5.34 13.60
N ILE A 85 8.35 -4.43 13.88
CA ILE A 85 8.28 -3.04 13.42
C ILE A 85 8.34 -2.98 11.89
N ALA A 86 9.30 -3.66 11.27
CA ALA A 86 9.44 -3.67 9.82
C ALA A 86 8.21 -4.28 9.11
N SER A 87 7.64 -5.37 9.62
CA SER A 87 6.41 -5.95 9.07
C SER A 87 5.20 -5.03 9.26
N SER A 88 5.13 -4.29 10.38
CA SER A 88 4.09 -3.27 10.59
C SER A 88 4.22 -2.08 9.62
N GLU A 89 5.43 -1.61 9.36
CA GLU A 89 5.71 -0.58 8.34
C GLU A 89 5.25 -1.03 6.95
N ALA A 90 5.57 -2.28 6.59
CA ALA A 90 5.16 -2.87 5.31
C ALA A 90 3.63 -2.94 5.18
N VAL A 91 2.92 -3.38 6.22
CA VAL A 91 1.45 -3.46 6.27
C VAL A 91 0.77 -2.10 6.11
N ILE A 92 1.34 -1.05 6.72
CA ILE A 92 0.84 0.32 6.55
C ILE A 92 1.03 0.76 5.10
N ALA A 93 2.26 0.71 4.58
CA ALA A 93 2.58 1.23 3.27
C ALA A 93 1.83 0.51 2.15
N SER A 94 1.68 -0.81 2.22
CA SER A 94 0.92 -1.58 1.23
C SER A 94 -0.56 -1.22 1.21
N ALA A 95 -1.15 -0.98 2.37
CA ALA A 95 -2.55 -0.61 2.48
C ALA A 95 -2.82 0.82 2.02
N ASP A 96 -1.93 1.75 2.36
CA ASP A 96 -2.01 3.13 1.89
C ASP A 96 -1.85 3.20 0.36
N ALA A 97 -0.95 2.40 -0.21
CA ALA A 97 -0.81 2.26 -1.66
C ALA A 97 -2.08 1.68 -2.30
N LEU A 98 -2.63 0.60 -1.74
CA LEU A 98 -3.86 -0.03 -2.23
C LEU A 98 -5.06 0.93 -2.19
N GLN A 99 -5.23 1.67 -1.09
CA GLN A 99 -6.29 2.65 -0.95
C GLN A 99 -6.12 3.81 -1.93
N ALA A 100 -4.90 4.33 -2.10
CA ALA A 100 -4.64 5.40 -3.06
C ALA A 100 -4.96 4.96 -4.49
N VAL A 101 -4.52 3.76 -4.89
CA VAL A 101 -4.82 3.17 -6.19
C VAL A 101 -6.33 3.03 -6.39
N GLY A 102 -7.05 2.45 -5.42
CA GLY A 102 -8.49 2.26 -5.53
C GLY A 102 -9.27 3.58 -5.64
N ASN A 103 -8.84 4.62 -4.92
CA ASN A 103 -9.44 5.95 -5.00
C ASN A 103 -9.22 6.59 -6.37
N THR A 104 -8.00 6.55 -6.89
CA THR A 104 -7.69 7.11 -8.22
C THR A 104 -8.35 6.31 -9.34
N GLN A 105 -8.44 4.98 -9.23
CA GLN A 105 -9.16 4.15 -10.18
C GLN A 105 -10.64 4.58 -10.24
N HIS A 106 -11.29 4.75 -9.08
CA HIS A 106 -12.67 5.24 -9.04
C HIS A 106 -12.82 6.65 -9.62
N GLU A 107 -11.89 7.54 -9.32
CA GLU A 107 -11.89 8.91 -9.84
C GLU A 107 -11.77 8.95 -11.37
N LEU A 108 -10.85 8.18 -11.95
CA LEU A 108 -10.51 8.28 -13.38
C LEU A 108 -11.31 7.35 -14.28
N THR A 109 -11.82 6.24 -13.76
CA THR A 109 -12.53 5.21 -14.55
C THR A 109 -13.99 5.03 -14.13
N GLY A 110 -14.39 5.59 -12.99
CA GLY A 110 -15.68 5.33 -12.36
C GLY A 110 -15.77 3.96 -11.67
N GLN A 111 -14.84 3.05 -11.94
CA GLN A 111 -14.87 1.67 -11.42
C GLN A 111 -14.34 1.61 -9.99
N ARG A 112 -15.02 0.87 -9.12
CA ARG A 112 -14.49 0.53 -7.80
C ARG A 112 -13.96 -0.90 -7.81
N PRO A 113 -12.68 -1.12 -7.48
CA PRO A 113 -12.17 -2.48 -7.33
C PRO A 113 -12.90 -3.17 -6.17
N SER A 114 -13.35 -4.40 -6.41
CA SER A 114 -13.87 -5.26 -5.35
C SER A 114 -12.68 -5.85 -4.59
N LEU A 115 -12.28 -5.18 -3.52
CA LEU A 115 -11.17 -5.64 -2.68
C LEU A 115 -11.70 -6.60 -1.62
N PRO A 116 -11.09 -7.80 -1.45
CA PRO A 116 -11.49 -8.72 -0.40
C PRO A 116 -11.27 -8.08 0.97
N VAL A 117 -12.20 -8.31 1.89
CA VAL A 117 -11.97 -7.99 3.31
C VAL A 117 -10.77 -8.82 3.78
N ARG A 118 -9.73 -8.15 4.27
CA ARG A 118 -8.57 -8.81 4.89
C ARG A 118 -8.97 -9.31 6.29
N THR A 119 -9.53 -10.51 6.34
CA THR A 119 -9.87 -11.17 7.61
C THR A 119 -8.60 -11.50 8.39
N GLY A 120 -8.60 -11.23 9.69
CA GLY A 120 -7.45 -11.51 10.56
C GLY A 120 -6.31 -10.48 10.52
N ARG A 121 -6.42 -9.40 9.73
CA ARG A 121 -5.50 -8.27 9.79
C ARG A 121 -5.77 -7.40 11.04
N GLU A 122 -4.70 -7.02 11.74
CA GLU A 122 -4.76 -6.01 12.80
C GLU A 122 -5.13 -4.62 12.22
N PRO A 123 -5.97 -3.82 12.88
CA PRO A 123 -6.34 -2.50 12.36
C PRO A 123 -5.11 -1.62 12.08
N LEU A 124 -5.13 -0.85 10.99
CA LEU A 124 -4.01 0.06 10.64
C LEU A 124 -3.57 0.96 11.81
N ARG A 125 -4.54 1.56 12.51
CA ARG A 125 -4.30 2.41 13.69
C ARG A 125 -3.46 1.75 14.78
N TRP A 126 -3.55 0.43 14.90
CA TRP A 126 -2.80 -0.34 15.89
C TRP A 126 -1.31 -0.46 15.49
N HIS A 127 -1.01 -0.65 14.20
CA HIS A 127 0.38 -0.63 13.70
C HIS A 127 1.04 0.74 13.93
N TYR A 128 0.30 1.82 13.64
CA TYR A 128 0.78 3.19 13.91
C TYR A 128 1.12 3.41 15.39
N GLN A 129 0.27 2.92 16.30
CA GLN A 129 0.51 3.02 17.74
C GLN A 129 1.81 2.31 18.14
N ILE A 130 2.09 1.13 17.61
CA ILE A 130 3.28 0.36 18.00
C ILE A 130 4.56 0.95 17.46
N ILE A 131 4.58 1.35 16.20
CA ILE A 131 5.74 2.05 15.62
C ILE A 131 6.00 3.34 16.41
N GLY A 132 4.95 4.10 16.70
CA GLY A 132 5.05 5.33 17.49
C GLY A 132 5.56 5.10 18.91
N ASN A 133 5.01 4.12 19.63
CA ASN A 133 5.37 3.84 21.01
C ASN A 133 6.78 3.27 21.14
N GLN A 134 7.18 2.41 20.19
CA GLN A 134 8.55 1.92 20.11
C GLN A 134 9.52 3.07 19.84
N ARG A 135 9.22 3.95 18.88
CA ARG A 135 10.11 5.04 18.48
C ARG A 135 10.21 6.15 19.51
N LEU A 136 9.09 6.48 20.18
CA LEU A 136 9.00 7.58 21.12
C LEU A 136 9.39 7.17 22.55
N ASN A 137 8.91 6.01 23.00
CA ASN A 137 9.03 5.58 24.40
C ASN A 137 9.92 4.35 24.58
N GLY A 138 10.44 3.74 23.50
CA GLY A 138 11.26 2.52 23.59
C GLY A 138 10.50 1.28 24.06
N VAL A 139 9.16 1.30 24.00
CA VAL A 139 8.32 0.21 24.50
C VAL A 139 8.25 -0.90 23.47
N VAL A 140 8.65 -2.10 23.89
CA VAL A 140 8.57 -3.32 23.07
C VAL A 140 7.10 -3.63 22.73
N PRO A 141 6.78 -3.98 21.47
CA PRO A 141 5.42 -4.31 21.06
C PRO A 141 4.79 -5.41 21.95
N PRO A 142 3.48 -5.31 22.26
CA PRO A 142 2.81 -6.21 23.19
C PRO A 142 2.82 -7.68 22.75
N GLN A 143 2.89 -7.98 21.44
CA GLN A 143 2.96 -9.37 20.98
C GLN A 143 4.24 -10.10 21.33
N LEU A 144 5.28 -9.37 21.73
CA LEU A 144 6.56 -9.97 22.12
C LEU A 144 6.66 -10.11 23.65
N GLN A 145 5.60 -9.78 24.39
CA GLN A 145 5.54 -9.81 25.85
C GLN A 145 4.85 -11.07 26.39
N GLU A 146 4.34 -11.94 25.51
CA GLU A 146 3.79 -13.28 25.82
C GLU A 146 4.88 -14.36 25.70
#